data_AF-A0A7J4FCB6-F1
#
_entry.id   AF-A0A7J4FCB6-F1
#
_cell.length_a   1.000
_cell.length_b   1.000
_cell.length_c   1.000
_cell.angle_alpha   90.00
_cell.angle_beta   90.00
_cell.angle_gamma   90.00
#
_symmetry.space_group_name_H-M   'P 1'
#
loop_
_entity.id
_entity.type
_entity.pdbx_description
1 polymer ?
#
loop_
_entity_poly.entity_id
_entity_poly.type
_entity_poly.pdbx_seq_one_letter_code
_entity_poly.pdbx_strand_id
1 'polypeptide(L)'
;MSFLDLHRRAWALRCLREAKVSLTEAMGKEDIASLSHAVLALKRAQSAIYHVLGGPEFVGLVVKRHVKHGKEDLDPLLRFLVEIEQMIFDLSGTAVPRRDVFMRKAASIVSTTEEIIKVMLDGEGV
;
A
#
# COMPACT_ATOMS: atom_id res chain seq x y z
N MET A 1 20.07 -6.62 15.83
CA MET A 1 19.13 -6.62 14.70
C MET A 1 19.17 -8.00 14.05
N SER A 2 18.05 -8.75 14.04
CA SER A 2 18.06 -10.14 13.56
C SER A 2 18.11 -10.21 12.03
N PHE A 3 18.52 -11.36 11.48
CA PHE A 3 18.46 -11.61 10.03
C PHE A 3 17.03 -11.41 9.47
N LEU A 4 16.02 -11.82 10.25
CA LEU A 4 14.61 -11.66 9.89
C LEU A 4 14.20 -10.18 9.82
N ASP A 5 14.69 -9.35 10.74
CA ASP A 5 14.45 -7.90 10.72
C ASP A 5 15.07 -7.25 9.49
N LEU A 6 16.33 -7.57 9.20
CA LEU A 6 17.03 -7.02 8.05
C LEU A 6 16.34 -7.42 6.73
N HIS A 7 15.91 -8.68 6.63
CA HIS A 7 15.17 -9.19 5.49
C HIS A 7 13.85 -8.44 5.28
N ARG A 8 13.06 -8.27 6.34
CA ARG A 8 11.78 -7.53 6.30
C ARG A 8 11.98 -6.09 5.86
N ARG A 9 12.97 -5.40 6.42
CA ARG A 9 13.29 -4.01 6.05
C ARG A 9 13.74 -3.88 4.60
N ALA A 10 14.59 -4.78 4.13
CA ALA A 10 15.05 -4.78 2.74
C ALA A 10 13.87 -4.94 1.77
N TRP A 11 12.95 -5.87 2.06
CA TRP A 11 11.73 -6.05 1.28
C TRP A 11 10.81 -4.84 1.34
N ALA A 12 10.61 -4.25 2.51
CA ALA A 12 9.80 -3.05 2.64
C ALA A 12 10.31 -1.88 1.77
N LEU A 13 11.61 -1.60 1.83
CA LEU A 13 12.25 -0.56 1.02
C LEU A 13 12.22 -0.88 -0.48
N ARG A 14 12.29 -2.16 -0.85
CA ARG A 14 12.12 -2.61 -2.23
C ARG A 14 10.69 -2.35 -2.72
N CYS A 15 9.70 -2.83 -1.97
CA CYS A 15 8.29 -2.67 -2.31
C CYS A 15 7.92 -1.18 -2.43
N LEU A 16 8.43 -0.32 -1.54
CA LEU A 16 8.23 1.14 -1.65
C LEU A 16 8.83 1.72 -2.93
N ARG A 17 10.06 1.33 -3.29
CA ARG A 17 10.69 1.77 -4.56
C ARG A 17 9.87 1.34 -5.76
N GLU A 18 9.45 0.09 -5.81
CA GLU A 18 8.63 -0.42 -6.90
C GLU A 18 7.25 0.27 -6.96
N ALA A 19 6.67 0.62 -5.81
CA ALA A 19 5.42 1.38 -5.74
C ALA A 19 5.56 2.76 -6.39
N LYS A 20 6.64 3.48 -6.08
CA LYS A 20 6.96 4.78 -6.69
C LYS A 20 7.13 4.68 -8.21
N VAL A 21 7.88 3.68 -8.68
CA VAL A 21 8.06 3.43 -10.12
C VAL A 21 6.71 3.20 -10.81
N SER A 22 5.88 2.32 -10.25
CA SER A 22 4.56 2.01 -10.81
C SER A 22 3.66 3.24 -10.87
N LEU A 23 3.73 4.10 -9.85
CA LEU A 23 2.97 5.35 -9.81
C LEU A 23 3.46 6.33 -10.89
N THR A 24 4.77 6.46 -11.08
CA THR A 24 5.31 7.30 -12.17
C THR A 24 4.89 6.81 -13.55
N GLU A 25 4.90 5.48 -13.78
CA GLU A 25 4.41 4.88 -15.01
C GLU A 25 2.91 5.13 -15.22
N ALA A 26 2.12 5.07 -14.13
CA ALA A 26 0.69 5.34 -14.17
C ALA A 26 0.40 6.80 -14.56
N MET A 27 1.18 7.76 -14.06
CA MET A 27 1.02 9.18 -14.38
C MET A 27 1.36 9.50 -15.84
N GLY A 28 2.36 8.82 -16.41
CA GLY A 28 2.80 9.00 -17.79
C GLY A 28 1.90 8.40 -18.86
N LYS A 29 0.84 7.68 -18.48
CA LYS A 29 -0.10 7.00 -19.40
C LYS A 29 -1.48 7.64 -19.34
N GLU A 30 -2.15 7.79 -20.48
CA GLU A 30 -3.48 8.40 -20.59
C GLU A 30 -4.64 7.39 -20.73
N ASP A 31 -4.32 6.10 -20.85
CA ASP A 31 -5.28 5.03 -21.15
C ASP A 31 -5.57 4.13 -19.95
N ILE A 32 -6.25 2.99 -20.19
CA ILE A 32 -6.59 1.98 -19.19
C ILE A 32 -5.34 1.46 -18.47
N ALA A 33 -4.17 1.45 -19.11
CA ALA A 33 -2.93 1.05 -18.46
C ALA A 33 -2.53 2.00 -17.33
N SER A 34 -2.95 3.28 -17.36
CA SER A 34 -2.76 4.21 -16.23
C SER A 34 -3.34 3.65 -14.92
N LEU A 35 -4.57 3.12 -14.97
CA LEU A 35 -5.25 2.59 -13.79
C LEU A 35 -4.63 1.29 -13.29
N SER A 36 -4.24 0.38 -14.19
CA SER A 36 -3.60 -0.89 -13.80
C SER A 36 -2.24 -0.66 -13.14
N HIS A 37 -1.43 0.27 -13.65
CA HIS A 37 -0.16 0.65 -13.03
C HIS A 37 -0.37 1.33 -11.66
N ALA A 38 -1.41 2.14 -11.50
CA ALA A 38 -1.73 2.73 -10.21
C ALA A 38 -2.22 1.67 -9.19
N VAL A 39 -3.00 0.67 -9.60
CA VAL A 39 -3.32 -0.49 -8.75
C VAL A 39 -2.06 -1.25 -8.33
N LEU A 40 -1.12 -1.43 -9.25
CA LEU A 40 0.16 -2.06 -8.95
C LEU A 40 0.98 -1.25 -7.94
N ALA A 41 0.95 0.09 -8.04
CA ALA A 41 1.55 0.98 -7.06
C ALA A 41 0.95 0.77 -5.66
N LEU A 42 -0.38 0.70 -5.56
CA LEU A 42 -1.09 0.47 -4.30
C LEU A 42 -0.75 -0.88 -3.67
N LYS A 43 -0.75 -1.96 -4.46
CA LYS A 43 -0.38 -3.31 -3.99
C LYS A 43 1.03 -3.34 -3.42
N ARG A 44 1.97 -2.66 -4.09
CA ARG A 44 3.37 -2.56 -3.65
C ARG A 44 3.53 -1.70 -2.40
N ALA A 45 2.81 -0.58 -2.32
CA ALA A 45 2.78 0.27 -1.13
C ALA A 45 2.25 -0.51 0.10
N GLN A 46 1.14 -1.22 -0.06
CA GLN A 46 0.56 -2.03 1.00
C GLN A 46 1.51 -3.16 1.45
N SER A 47 2.15 -3.85 0.49
CA SER A 47 3.17 -4.87 0.78
C SER A 47 4.36 -4.31 1.56
N ALA A 48 4.79 -3.08 1.27
CA ALA A 48 5.85 -2.43 2.03
C ALA A 48 5.47 -2.28 3.51
N ILE A 49 4.26 -1.82 3.80
CA ILE A 49 3.76 -1.66 5.18
C ILE A 49 3.67 -3.01 5.87
N TYR A 50 3.15 -4.04 5.18
CA TYR A 50 3.05 -5.37 5.77
C TYR A 50 4.40 -5.94 6.20
N HIS A 51 5.44 -5.73 5.39
CA HIS A 51 6.78 -6.18 5.72
C HIS A 51 7.33 -5.53 6.99
N VAL A 52 7.06 -4.24 7.22
CA VAL A 52 7.56 -3.54 8.41
C VAL A 52 6.75 -3.87 9.66
N LEU A 53 5.47 -4.19 9.55
CA LEU A 53 4.61 -4.48 10.71
C LEU A 53 4.74 -5.91 11.28
N GLY A 54 5.36 -6.84 10.56
CA GLY A 54 5.54 -8.21 11.06
C GLY A 54 5.60 -9.28 9.98
N GLY A 55 5.11 -8.97 8.78
CA GLY A 55 5.18 -9.82 7.59
C GLY A 55 3.88 -9.85 6.77
N PRO A 56 3.97 -10.04 5.43
CA PRO A 56 2.81 -10.06 4.53
C PRO A 56 1.72 -11.06 4.91
N GLU A 57 2.12 -12.26 5.34
CA GLU A 57 1.19 -13.38 5.60
C GLU A 57 0.21 -13.03 6.73
N PHE A 58 0.74 -12.48 7.83
CA PHE A 58 -0.03 -12.20 9.04
C PHE A 58 -0.88 -10.95 8.90
N VAL A 59 -0.26 -9.85 8.43
CA VAL A 59 -0.96 -8.57 8.29
C VAL A 59 -2.04 -8.66 7.20
N GLY A 60 -1.76 -9.35 6.09
CA GLY A 60 -2.73 -9.55 5.01
C GLY A 60 -3.99 -10.30 5.45
N LEU A 61 -3.88 -11.27 6.36
CA LEU A 61 -5.04 -11.97 6.93
C LEU A 61 -5.92 -11.02 7.77
N VAL A 62 -5.31 -10.17 8.60
CA VAL A 62 -6.02 -9.20 9.43
C VAL A 62 -6.76 -8.17 8.56
N VAL A 63 -6.10 -7.64 7.53
CA VAL A 63 -6.71 -6.68 6.60
C VAL A 63 -7.90 -7.31 5.87
N LYS A 64 -7.72 -8.50 5.27
CA LYS A 64 -8.80 -9.20 4.54
C LYS A 64 -10.00 -9.52 5.43
N ARG A 65 -9.78 -9.81 6.72
CA ARG A 65 -10.87 -10.02 7.69
C ARG A 65 -11.71 -8.75 7.83
N HIS A 66 -11.09 -7.59 8.03
CA HIS A 66 -11.82 -6.34 8.25
C HIS A 66 -12.47 -5.79 6.98
N VAL A 67 -11.89 -6.03 5.80
CA VAL A 67 -12.57 -5.75 4.52
C VAL A 67 -13.93 -6.49 4.43
N LYS A 68 -14.00 -7.72 4.96
CA LYS A 68 -15.23 -8.55 4.92
C LYS A 68 -16.22 -8.25 6.05
N HIS A 69 -15.72 -7.94 7.24
CA HIS A 69 -16.54 -7.88 8.46
C HIS A 69 -16.83 -6.47 8.97
N GLY A 70 -16.27 -5.42 8.35
CA GLY A 70 -16.58 -4.03 8.67
C GLY A 70 -15.38 -3.23 9.19
N LYS A 71 -15.53 -1.90 9.22
CA LYS A 71 -14.49 -0.93 9.60
C LYS A 71 -14.70 -0.28 10.97
N GLU A 72 -15.55 -0.86 11.81
CA GLU A 72 -15.85 -0.32 13.13
C GLU A 72 -14.60 -0.36 14.02
N ASP A 73 -14.33 0.74 14.70
CA ASP A 73 -13.24 0.90 15.68
C ASP A 73 -11.82 0.50 15.22
N LEU A 74 -11.54 0.55 13.91
CA LEU A 74 -10.18 0.33 13.41
C LEU A 74 -9.26 1.47 13.82
N ASP A 75 -8.08 1.11 14.32
CA ASP A 75 -6.98 2.06 14.48
C ASP A 75 -6.61 2.69 13.11
N PRO A 76 -6.00 3.90 13.12
CA PRO A 76 -5.74 4.62 11.88
C PRO A 76 -4.91 3.84 10.85
N LEU A 77 -3.95 3.02 11.28
CA LEU A 77 -3.07 2.28 10.38
C LEU A 77 -3.81 1.09 9.75
N LEU A 78 -4.58 0.35 10.55
CA LEU A 78 -5.41 -0.73 10.03
C LEU A 78 -6.51 -0.20 9.09
N ARG A 79 -7.12 0.94 9.43
CA ARG A 79 -8.08 1.63 8.56
C ARG A 79 -7.46 2.00 7.22
N PHE A 80 -6.26 2.58 7.25
CA PHE A 80 -5.50 2.93 6.05
C PHE A 80 -5.25 1.70 5.15
N LEU A 81 -4.79 0.59 5.74
CA LEU A 81 -4.56 -0.66 4.99
C LEU A 81 -5.83 -1.25 4.38
N VAL A 82 -6.95 -1.21 5.11
CA VAL A 82 -8.26 -1.66 4.64
C VAL A 82 -8.77 -0.78 3.49
N GLU A 83 -8.56 0.53 3.56
CA GLU A 83 -8.92 1.45 2.47
C GLU A 83 -8.13 1.20 1.19
N ILE A 84 -6.84 0.87 1.30
CA ILE A 84 -6.02 0.47 0.15
C ILE A 84 -6.56 -0.82 -0.48
N GLU A 85 -6.89 -1.82 0.33
CA GLU A 85 -7.40 -3.11 -0.16
C GLU A 85 -8.74 -2.94 -0.91
N GLN A 86 -9.64 -2.13 -0.38
CA GLN A 86 -10.91 -1.81 -1.03
C GLN A 86 -10.70 -1.08 -2.34
N MET A 87 -9.80 -0.10 -2.35
CA MET A 87 -9.47 0.64 -3.56
C MET A 87 -8.91 -0.27 -4.67
N ILE A 88 -8.09 -1.26 -4.30
CA ILE A 88 -7.58 -2.27 -5.22
C ILE A 88 -8.73 -3.15 -5.75
N PHE A 89 -9.69 -3.50 -4.90
CA PHE A 89 -10.84 -4.33 -5.27
C PHE A 89 -11.84 -3.58 -6.15
N ASP A 90 -12.15 -2.31 -5.86
CA ASP A 90 -13.13 -1.51 -6.61
C ASP A 90 -12.76 -1.40 -8.10
N LEU A 91 -11.46 -1.36 -8.41
CA LEU A 91 -10.94 -1.35 -9.78
C LEU A 91 -10.93 -2.70 -10.49
N SER A 92 -11.10 -3.80 -9.75
CA SER A 92 -11.38 -5.11 -10.34
C SER A 92 -12.86 -5.28 -10.70
N GLY A 93 -13.72 -4.35 -10.28
CA GLY A 93 -15.14 -4.29 -10.63
C GLY A 93 -15.43 -3.56 -11.95
N THR A 94 -16.72 -3.36 -12.24
CA THR A 94 -17.20 -2.78 -13.51
C THR A 94 -17.24 -1.25 -13.56
N ALA A 95 -17.05 -0.58 -12.42
CA ALA A 95 -17.09 0.87 -12.33
C ALA A 95 -15.68 1.46 -12.52
N VAL A 96 -15.44 2.14 -13.64
CA VAL A 96 -14.19 2.87 -13.87
C VAL A 96 -14.22 4.16 -13.03
N PRO A 97 -13.36 4.31 -12.01
CA PRO A 97 -13.34 5.53 -11.22
C PRO A 97 -12.84 6.70 -12.06
N ARG A 98 -13.20 7.92 -11.66
CA ARG A 98 -12.69 9.15 -12.28
C ARG A 98 -11.15 9.18 -12.13
N ARG A 99 -10.43 9.04 -13.25
CA ARG A 99 -8.96 8.83 -13.29
C ARG A 99 -8.20 9.81 -12.40
N ASP A 100 -8.50 11.10 -12.53
CA ASP A 100 -7.76 12.15 -11.80
C ASP A 100 -7.92 12.02 -10.27
N VAL A 101 -9.12 11.68 -9.80
CA VAL A 101 -9.38 11.44 -8.38
C VAL A 101 -8.62 10.21 -7.91
N PHE A 102 -8.67 9.13 -8.69
CA PHE A 102 -7.97 7.89 -8.37
C PHE A 102 -6.45 8.08 -8.28
N MET A 103 -5.86 8.73 -9.28
CA MET A 103 -4.43 9.01 -9.34
C MET A 103 -3.95 9.87 -8.18
N ARG A 104 -4.71 10.92 -7.81
CA ARG A 104 -4.38 11.74 -6.63
C ARG A 104 -4.40 10.92 -5.35
N LYS A 105 -5.40 10.04 -5.19
CA LYS A 105 -5.50 9.19 -4.01
C LYS A 105 -4.37 8.14 -3.96
N ALA A 106 -4.02 7.54 -5.09
CA ALA A 106 -2.89 6.62 -5.19
C ALA A 106 -1.55 7.31 -4.85
N ALA A 107 -1.34 8.53 -5.35
CA ALA A 107 -0.14 9.32 -5.02
C ALA A 107 -0.05 9.64 -3.52
N SER A 108 -1.17 10.07 -2.93
CA SER A 108 -1.26 10.32 -1.48
C SER A 108 -0.92 9.06 -0.68
N ILE A 109 -1.48 7.90 -1.04
CA ILE A 109 -1.20 6.62 -0.38
C ILE A 109 0.29 6.26 -0.44
N VAL A 110 0.94 6.41 -1.61
CA VAL A 110 2.37 6.12 -1.76
C VAL A 110 3.21 7.05 -0.90
N SER A 111 2.84 8.34 -0.80
CA SER A 111 3.51 9.31 0.08
C SER A 111 3.35 8.96 1.55
N THR A 112 2.13 8.70 2.01
CA THR A 112 1.87 8.27 3.40
C THR A 112 2.58 6.96 3.72
N THR A 113 2.66 6.04 2.77
CA THR A 113 3.41 4.79 2.93
C THR A 113 4.89 5.09 3.18
N GLU A 114 5.50 5.98 2.41
CA GLU A 114 6.89 6.40 2.64
C GLU A 114 7.10 6.96 4.05
N GLU A 115 6.19 7.80 4.53
CA GLU A 115 6.24 8.36 5.88
C GLU A 115 6.13 7.26 6.95
N ILE A 116 5.19 6.32 6.81
CA ILE A 116 5.04 5.17 7.72
C ILE A 116 6.33 4.35 7.75
N ILE A 117 6.87 4.01 6.58
CA ILE A 117 8.10 3.22 6.49
C ILE A 117 9.25 3.96 7.17
N LYS A 118 9.38 5.27 6.93
CA LYS A 118 10.40 6.08 7.58
C LYS A 118 10.28 6.05 9.11
N VAL A 119 9.08 6.35 9.65
CA VAL A 119 8.83 6.34 11.10
C VAL A 119 9.15 4.99 11.72
N MET A 120 8.75 3.90 11.07
CA MET A 120 8.96 2.55 11.59
C MET A 120 10.41 2.07 11.49
N LEU A 121 11.16 2.53 10.48
CA LEU A 121 12.58 2.17 10.32
C LEU A 121 13.50 3.02 11.20
N ASP A 122 13.17 4.31 11.38
CA ASP A 122 13.90 5.28 12.20
C ASP A 122 13.61 5.08 13.70
N GLY A 123 12.40 4.62 14.05
CA GLY A 123 11.95 4.39 15.43
C GLY A 123 12.63 3.23 16.16
N GLU A 124 13.44 2.40 15.48
CA GLU A 124 14.25 1.34 16.12
C GLU A 124 15.69 1.79 16.43
N GLY A 125 15.91 3.11 16.58
CA GLY A 125 17.22 3.69 16.88
C GLY A 125 17.20 4.75 17.98
N VAL A 126 16.92 4.34 19.22
CA VAL A 126 17.63 4.73 20.48
C VAL A 126 17.58 3.55 21.44
#